data_AF-A0A9W9XUR9-F1
#
_entry.id   AF-A0A9W9XUR9-F1
#
_cell.length_a   1.000
_cell.length_b   1.000
_cell.length_c   1.000
_cell.angle_alpha   90.00
_cell.angle_beta   90.00
_cell.angle_gamma   90.00
#
_symmetry.space_group_name_H-M   'P 1'
#
loop_
_entity.id
_entity.type
_entity.pdbx_description
1 polymer ?
#
loop_
_entity_poly.entity_id
_entity_poly.type
_entity_poly.pdbx_seq_one_letter_code
_entity_poly.pdbx_strand_id
1 'polypeptide(L)' 'MTIIYLHFSQNPAPKQSIILVTEALQKINPDLSESERTEDSITFTSTDHDVNLYGDIFQLWLDSDPPVIDTWRMLSDG' A
#
# COMPACT_ATOMS: atom_id res chain seq x y z
N MET A 1 1.02 12.80 -9.81
CA MET A 1 1.77 11.74 -9.13
C MET A 1 1.11 11.42 -7.80
N THR A 2 0.70 10.17 -7.64
CA THR A 2 0.24 9.62 -6.38
C THR A 2 1.40 8.91 -5.68
N ILE A 3 1.52 9.12 -4.37
CA ILE A 3 2.44 8.41 -3.49
C ILE A 3 1.59 7.67 -2.45
N ILE A 4 1.83 6.36 -2.31
CA ILE A 4 1.16 5.50 -1.34
C ILE A 4 2.22 4.97 -0.39
N TYR A 5 2.06 5.24 0.89
CA TYR A 5 2.88 4.67 1.96
C TYR A 5 2.04 3.70 2.79
N LEU A 6 2.57 2.51 3.03
CA LEU A 6 1.95 1.49 3.87
C LEU A 6 2.94 1.01 4.93
N HIS A 7 2.48 0.98 6.18
CA HIS A 7 3.21 0.39 7.31
C HIS A 7 2.53 -0.90 7.75
N PHE A 8 3.29 -1.99 7.75
CA PHE A 8 2.80 -3.32 8.09
C PHE A 8 2.62 -3.45 9.61
N SER A 9 1.60 -4.20 10.03
CA SER A 9 1.31 -4.43 11.45
C SER A 9 2.38 -5.26 12.20
N GLN A 10 3.30 -5.88 11.45
CA GLN A 10 4.36 -6.74 11.96
C GLN A 10 5.71 -6.24 11.47
N ASN A 11 6.71 -6.30 12.35
CA ASN A 11 8.10 -5.99 12.04
C ASN A 11 9.00 -7.21 12.39
N PRO A 12 9.66 -7.83 11.40
CA PRO A 12 9.58 -7.52 9.97
C PRO A 12 8.23 -7.92 9.36
N ALA A 13 7.84 -7.26 8.28
CA ALA A 13 6.63 -7.55 7.52
C ALA A 13 6.69 -8.98 6.93
N PRO A 14 5.64 -9.79 7.11
CA PRO A 14 5.57 -11.12 6.51
C PRO A 14 5.67 -11.04 4.99
N LYS A 15 6.46 -11.93 4.38
CA LYS A 15 6.59 -12.01 2.92
C LYS A 15 5.25 -12.17 2.22
N GLN A 16 4.32 -12.95 2.79
CA GLN A 16 2.98 -13.10 2.21
C GLN A 16 2.18 -11.81 2.26
N SER A 17 2.27 -11.05 3.35
CA SER A 17 1.63 -9.73 3.44
C SER A 17 2.15 -8.83 2.33
N ILE A 18 3.46 -8.72 2.17
CA ILE A 18 4.05 -7.87 1.13
C ILE A 18 3.58 -8.27 -0.27
N ILE A 19 3.59 -9.57 -0.61
CA ILE A 19 3.10 -10.07 -1.91
C ILE A 19 1.63 -9.71 -2.11
N LEU A 20 0.78 -9.96 -1.10
CA LEU A 20 -0.65 -9.63 -1.14
C LEU A 20 -0.86 -8.15 -1.46
N VAL A 21 -0.16 -7.25 -0.75
CA VAL A 21 -0.33 -5.81 -0.94
C VAL A 21 0.13 -5.38 -2.32
N THR A 22 1.33 -5.79 -2.74
CA THR A 22 1.90 -5.41 -4.04
C THR A 22 1.01 -5.88 -5.18
N GLU A 23 0.59 -7.15 -5.19
CA GLU A 23 -0.25 -7.70 -6.26
C GLU A 23 -1.63 -7.02 -6.29
N ALA A 24 -2.24 -6.79 -5.12
CA ALA A 24 -3.55 -6.17 -5.05
C ALA A 24 -3.53 -4.72 -5.54
N LEU A 25 -2.52 -3.94 -5.17
CA LEU A 25 -2.41 -2.56 -5.65
C LEU A 25 -2.05 -2.48 -7.12
N GLN A 26 -1.18 -3.35 -7.63
CA GLN A 26 -0.85 -3.41 -9.05
C GLN A 26 -2.03 -3.88 -9.91
N LYS A 27 -2.94 -4.68 -9.35
CA LYS A 27 -4.18 -5.04 -10.04
C LYS A 27 -5.14 -3.86 -10.16
N ILE A 28 -5.14 -2.94 -9.20
CA ILE A 28 -5.92 -1.70 -9.24
C ILE A 28 -5.28 -0.69 -10.21
N ASN A 29 -3.96 -0.50 -10.09
CA ASN A 29 -3.19 0.38 -10.95
C ASN A 29 -1.90 -0.33 -11.43
N PRO A 30 -1.89 -0.83 -12.68
CA PRO A 30 -0.72 -1.52 -13.24
C PRO A 30 0.53 -0.65 -13.36
N ASP A 31 0.38 0.68 -13.39
CA ASP A 31 1.50 1.63 -13.49
C ASP A 31 2.09 1.97 -12.11
N LEU A 32 1.56 1.40 -11.03
CA LEU A 32 2.07 1.58 -9.69
C LEU A 32 3.42 0.87 -9.53
N SER A 33 4.45 1.65 -9.19
CA SER A 33 5.81 1.18 -9.01
C SER A 33 6.24 1.30 -7.55
N GLU A 34 6.94 0.29 -7.04
CA GLU A 34 7.58 0.39 -5.72
C GLU A 34 8.77 1.35 -5.79
N SER A 35 8.82 2.33 -4.88
CA SER A 35 9.90 3.31 -4.82
C SER A 35 10.85 3.10 -3.64
N GLU A 36 10.32 2.63 -2.50
CA GLU A 36 11.09 2.41 -1.28
C GLU A 36 10.51 1.24 -0.47
N ARG A 37 11.38 0.51 0.22
CA ARG A 37 11.01 -0.61 1.10
C ARG A 37 11.92 -0.66 2.33
N THR A 38 11.31 -0.83 3.50
CA THR A 38 11.99 -1.11 4.78
C THR A 38 11.62 -2.50 5.29
N GLU A 39 12.01 -2.84 6.52
CA GLU A 39 11.63 -4.12 7.15
C GLU A 39 10.13 -4.24 7.40
N ASP A 40 9.43 -3.11 7.59
CA ASP A 40 8.03 -3.02 8.02
C ASP A 40 7.21 -2.00 7.22
N SER A 41 7.74 -1.45 6.12
CA SER A 41 6.99 -0.51 5.28
C SER A 41 7.34 -0.62 3.81
N ILE A 42 6.40 -0.14 2.98
CA ILE A 42 6.55 -0.05 1.53
C ILE A 42 5.94 1.24 1.01
N THR A 43 6.65 1.91 0.11
CA THR A 43 6.18 3.09 -0.59
C THR A 43 6.03 2.78 -2.08
N PHE A 44 4.91 3.18 -2.65
CA PHE A 44 4.61 3.10 -4.07
C PHE A 44 4.39 4.49 -4.67
N THR A 45 4.69 4.63 -5.95
CA THR A 45 4.44 5.83 -6.74
C THR A 45 3.74 5.48 -8.05
N SER A 46 2.89 6.39 -8.52
CA SER A 46 2.30 6.34 -9.87
C SER A 46 2.21 7.74 -10.44
N THR A 47 2.30 7.86 -11.77
CA THR A 47 2.02 9.11 -12.48
C THR A 47 0.53 9.46 -12.48
N ASP A 48 -0.36 8.49 -12.19
CA ASP A 48 -1.78 8.74 -11.96
C ASP A 48 -1.99 9.63 -10.73
N HIS A 49 -3.02 10.47 -10.75
CA HIS A 49 -3.41 11.38 -9.68
C HIS A 49 -4.68 10.93 -8.95
N ASP A 50 -5.34 9.85 -9.39
CA ASP A 50 -6.58 9.36 -8.77
C ASP A 50 -6.31 8.62 -7.44
N VAL A 51 -6.58 9.33 -6.36
CA VAL A 51 -6.43 8.85 -4.98
C VAL A 51 -7.63 8.04 -4.49
N ASN A 52 -8.76 8.05 -5.20
CA ASN A 52 -9.98 7.40 -4.72
C ASN A 52 -9.97 5.88 -4.94
N LEU A 53 -8.97 5.35 -5.66
CA LEU A 53 -8.94 3.96 -6.11
C LEU A 53 -8.65 2.92 -5.01
N TYR A 54 -8.04 3.32 -3.89
CA TYR A 54 -7.47 2.35 -2.93
C TYR A 54 -8.03 2.45 -1.50
N GLY A 55 -8.89 3.43 -1.21
CA GLY A 55 -9.38 3.65 0.16
C GLY A 55 -10.04 2.40 0.77
N ASP A 56 -10.91 1.75 0.00
CA ASP A 56 -11.65 0.57 0.46
C ASP A 56 -10.72 -0.61 0.79
N ILE A 57 -9.68 -0.85 -0.02
CA ILE A 57 -8.77 -1.98 0.22
C ILE A 57 -7.87 -1.73 1.42
N PHE A 58 -7.46 -0.48 1.67
CA PHE A 58 -6.70 -0.14 2.87
C PHE A 58 -7.53 -0.30 4.13
N GLN A 59 -8.80 0.11 4.10
CA GLN A 59 -9.70 -0.07 5.23
C GLN A 59 -9.89 -1.57 5.54
N LEU A 60 -10.06 -2.41 4.52
CA LEU A 60 -10.14 -3.87 4.70
C LEU A 60 -8.89 -4.49 5.33
N TRP A 61 -7.70 -3.96 5.01
CA TRP A 61 -6.44 -4.44 5.59
C TRP A 61 -6.19 -3.95 7.01
N LEU A 62 -6.69 -2.77 7.37
CA LEU A 62 -6.68 -2.28 8.75
C LEU A 62 -7.62 -3.09 9.64
N ASP A 63 -8.80 -3.43 9.11
CA ASP A 63 -9.87 -4.11 9.86
C ASP A 63 -9.74 -5.65 9.88
N SER A 64 -8.73 -6.23 9.22
CA SER A 64 -8.50 -7.67 9.23
C SER A 64 -7.99 -8.17 10.59
N ASP A 65 -8.13 -9.48 10.86
CA ASP A 65 -7.62 -10.11 12.08
C ASP A 65 -6.68 -11.30 11.74
N PRO A 66 -5.35 -11.16 11.91
CA PRO A 66 -4.66 -9.95 12.32
C PRO A 66 -4.69 -8.86 11.22
N PRO A 67 -4.52 -7.57 11.56
CA PRO A 67 -4.38 -6.49 10.57
C PRO A 67 -3.19 -6.75 9.65
N VAL A 68 -3.30 -6.44 8.36
CA VAL A 68 -2.16 -6.55 7.41
C VAL A 68 -1.26 -5.33 7.54
N ILE A 69 -1.88 -4.15 7.64
CA ILE A 69 -1.22 -2.86 7.89
C ILE A 69 -1.78 -2.27 9.18
N ASP A 70 -1.04 -1.35 9.80
CA ASP A 70 -1.57 -0.53 10.90
C ASP A 70 -1.77 0.95 10.51
N THR A 71 -1.09 1.38 9.44
CA THR A 71 -1.07 2.76 8.99
C THR A 71 -0.93 2.82 7.48
N TRP A 72 -1.63 3.75 6.86
CA TRP A 72 -1.40 4.13 5.46
C TRP A 72 -1.42 5.65 5.30
N ARG A 73 -0.74 6.14 4.27
CA ARG A 73 -0.83 7.53 3.82
C ARG A 73 -0.89 7.55 2.30
N MET A 74 -1.71 8.43 1.77
CA MET A 74 -1.78 8.71 0.35
C MET A 74 -1.64 10.20 0.11
N LEU A 75 -0.77 10.57 -0.83
CA LEU A 75 -0.56 11.94 -1.26
C LEU A 75 -0.71 12.00 -2.77
N SER A 76 -1.36 13.05 -3.28
CA SER A 76 -1.40 13.37 -4.70
C SER A 76 -1.10 14.86 -4.85
N ASP A 77 -0.31 15.20 -5.87
CA ASP A 77 0.16 16.55 -6.19
C ASP A 77 -0.74 17.27 -7.21
N GLY A 78 -2.03 16.90 -7.28
CA GLY A 78 -3.02 17.44 -8.22
C GLY A 78 -3.09 18.96 -8.32
#